data_AF-A0AAU1QT04-F1
#
_entry.id   AF-A0AAU1QT04-F1
#
_cell.length_a   1.000
_cell.length_b   1.000
_cell.length_c   1.000
_cell.angle_alpha   90.00
_cell.angle_beta   90.00
_cell.angle_gamma   90.00
#
_symmetry.space_group_name_H-M   'P 1'
#
loop_
_entity.id
_entity.type
_entity.pdbx_description
1 polymer ?
#
loop_
_entity_poly.entity_id
_entity_poly.type
_entity_poly.pdbx_seq_one_letter_code
_entity_poly.pdbx_strand_id
1 'polypeptide(L)'
;MSAVSEQLPDGRYGRSRSADERADRTLKTVGAVLGALLVVLIGWFGYHYVFGTKISAEVITFKASDEAVKVHLEVRKDADAKGYCTIRSLSADGAEVGRADFRFDQRDSRIDKVVTLRTTSRGTSAELLGCHAG
;
A
#
# COMPACT_ATOMS: atom_id res chain seq x y z
N MET A 1 -65.35 47.42 7.05
CA MET A 1 -65.07 46.37 8.06
C MET A 1 -63.60 46.00 7.91
N SER A 2 -62.76 46.33 8.90
CA SER A 2 -61.31 46.09 8.85
C SER A 2 -61.01 44.71 9.42
N ALA A 3 -60.33 43.86 8.65
CA ALA A 3 -59.76 42.63 9.18
C ALA A 3 -58.52 42.97 10.02
N VAL A 4 -58.58 42.67 11.31
CA VAL A 4 -57.41 42.76 12.21
C VAL A 4 -56.45 41.64 11.82
N SER A 5 -55.25 42.02 11.37
CA SER A 5 -54.14 41.08 11.20
C SER A 5 -53.59 40.77 12.59
N GLU A 6 -53.92 39.61 13.12
CA GLU A 6 -53.40 39.13 14.40
C GLU A 6 -51.93 38.73 14.20
N GLN A 7 -50.98 39.64 14.52
CA GLN A 7 -49.57 39.27 14.61
C GLN A 7 -49.41 38.25 15.74
N LEU A 8 -48.97 37.03 15.40
CA LEU A 8 -48.70 35.99 16.37
C LEU A 8 -47.60 36.46 17.36
N PRO A 9 -47.75 36.22 18.68
CA PRO A 9 -46.78 36.64 19.69
C PRO A 9 -45.40 36.02 19.48
N ASP A 10 -44.38 36.87 19.31
CA ASP A 10 -42.99 36.45 19.30
C ASP A 10 -42.59 35.86 20.66
N GLY A 11 -42.02 34.66 20.63
CA GLY A 11 -41.44 34.01 21.81
C GLY A 11 -42.25 32.87 22.44
N ARG A 12 -43.45 32.54 21.94
CA ARG A 12 -44.21 31.36 22.45
C ARG A 12 -43.95 30.05 21.70
N TYR A 13 -43.49 30.12 20.45
CA TYR A 13 -43.15 28.94 19.65
C TYR A 13 -41.83 29.14 18.88
N GLY A 14 -40.77 28.44 19.29
CA GLY A 14 -39.69 28.07 18.38
C GLY A 14 -38.47 28.99 18.26
N ARG A 15 -37.76 29.29 19.37
CA ARG A 15 -36.31 29.59 19.27
C ARG A 15 -35.50 28.38 18.77
N SER A 16 -36.06 27.17 18.86
CA SER A 16 -35.42 25.91 18.44
C SER A 16 -35.10 25.87 16.94
N ARG A 17 -36.01 26.32 16.06
CA ARG A 17 -35.85 26.17 14.60
C ARG A 17 -34.58 26.86 14.06
N SER A 18 -34.25 28.04 14.59
CA SER A 18 -33.07 28.82 14.16
C SER A 18 -31.75 28.35 14.81
N ALA A 19 -31.82 27.74 15.99
CA ALA A 19 -30.68 27.12 16.64
C ALA A 19 -30.35 25.77 15.98
N ASP A 20 -31.38 24.98 15.67
CA ASP A 20 -31.29 23.71 14.96
C ASP A 20 -30.77 23.90 13.52
N GLU A 21 -31.22 24.93 12.78
CA GLU A 21 -30.67 25.23 11.44
C GLU A 21 -29.20 25.64 11.44
N ARG A 22 -28.71 26.27 12.52
CA ARG A 22 -27.30 26.60 12.68
C ARG A 22 -26.50 25.37 13.07
N ALA A 23 -27.01 24.57 14.01
CA ALA A 23 -26.41 23.31 14.42
C ALA A 23 -26.28 22.34 13.23
N ASP A 24 -27.34 22.19 12.44
CA ASP A 24 -27.35 21.35 11.23
C ASP A 24 -26.34 21.84 10.18
N ARG A 25 -26.23 23.16 9.98
CA ARG A 25 -25.17 23.73 9.12
C ARG A 25 -23.77 23.45 9.67
N THR A 26 -23.54 23.62 10.97
CA THR A 26 -22.24 23.32 11.57
C THR A 26 -21.88 21.85 11.48
N LEU A 27 -22.82 20.94 11.73
CA LEU A 27 -22.62 19.50 11.62
C LEU A 27 -22.33 19.08 10.19
N LYS A 28 -23.03 19.67 9.19
CA LYS A 28 -22.73 19.46 7.77
C LYS A 28 -21.33 19.94 7.40
N THR A 29 -20.92 21.12 7.87
CA THR A 29 -19.57 21.64 7.60
C THR A 29 -18.51 20.76 8.26
N VAL A 30 -18.68 20.40 9.52
CA VAL A 30 -17.74 19.53 10.25
C VAL A 30 -17.68 18.16 9.60
N GLY A 31 -18.82 17.56 9.26
CA GLY A 31 -18.89 16.29 8.55
C GLY A 31 -18.22 16.35 7.17
N ALA A 32 -18.42 17.43 6.42
CA ALA A 32 -17.76 17.63 5.13
C ALA A 32 -16.23 17.77 5.29
N VAL A 33 -15.76 18.52 6.29
CA VAL A 33 -14.33 18.67 6.58
C VAL A 33 -13.72 17.34 7.00
N LEU A 34 -14.35 16.61 7.93
CA LEU A 34 -13.88 15.30 8.37
C LEU A 34 -13.88 14.28 7.21
N GLY A 35 -14.92 14.30 6.37
CA GLY A 35 -14.99 13.47 5.18
C GLY A 35 -13.87 13.79 4.18
N ALA A 36 -13.61 15.07 3.92
CA ALA A 36 -12.52 15.50 3.05
C ALA A 36 -11.15 15.07 3.60
N LEU A 37 -10.92 15.27 4.90
CA LEU A 37 -9.68 14.83 5.56
C LEU A 37 -9.49 13.32 5.48
N LEU A 38 -10.56 12.54 5.67
CA LEU A 38 -10.52 11.09 5.53
C LEU A 38 -10.14 10.66 4.11
N VAL A 39 -10.73 11.29 3.09
CA VAL A 39 -10.40 10.99 1.68
C VAL A 39 -8.93 11.32 1.38
N VAL A 40 -8.43 12.47 1.84
CA VAL A 40 -7.01 12.85 1.70
C VAL A 40 -6.11 11.84 2.39
N LEU A 41 -6.45 11.42 3.61
CA LEU A 41 -5.68 10.43 4.37
C LEU A 41 -5.65 9.06 3.69
N ILE A 42 -6.78 8.58 3.18
CA ILE A 42 -6.85 7.32 2.42
C ILE A 42 -6.03 7.44 1.13
N GLY A 43 -6.14 8.56 0.40
CA GLY A 43 -5.36 8.82 -0.81
C GLY A 43 -3.86 8.84 -0.54
N TRP A 44 -3.44 9.45 0.57
CA TRP A 44 -2.04 9.47 1.00
C TRP A 44 -1.51 8.06 1.31
N PHE A 45 -2.23 7.28 2.12
CA PHE A 45 -1.85 5.91 2.44
C PHE A 45 -1.76 5.03 1.18
N GLY A 46 -2.74 5.15 0.27
CA GLY A 46 -2.73 4.43 -1.00
C GLY A 46 -1.53 4.79 -1.87
N TYR A 47 -1.24 6.08 -2.02
CA TYR A 47 -0.08 6.55 -2.78
C TYR A 47 1.24 6.00 -2.20
N HIS A 48 1.42 6.12 -0.88
CA HIS A 48 2.65 5.71 -0.23
C HIS A 48 2.86 4.19 -0.23
N TYR A 49 1.76 3.41 -0.22
CA TYR A 49 1.80 1.96 -0.34
C TYR A 49 2.21 1.50 -1.74
N VAL A 50 1.71 2.16 -2.79
CA VAL A 50 1.97 1.77 -4.19
C VAL A 50 3.34 2.25 -4.68
N PHE A 51 3.74 3.48 -4.36
CA PHE A 51 4.95 4.10 -4.90
C PHE A 51 6.17 4.03 -3.95
N GLY A 52 6.03 3.40 -2.78
CA GLY A 52 7.08 3.39 -1.75
C GLY A 52 8.31 2.51 -2.06
N THR A 53 8.27 1.68 -3.10
CA THR A 53 9.34 0.70 -3.36
C THR A 53 10.42 1.28 -4.27
N LYS A 54 11.47 1.85 -3.67
CA LYS A 54 12.68 2.32 -4.39
C LYS A 54 13.49 1.20 -5.05
N ILE A 55 13.16 -0.05 -4.74
CA ILE A 55 13.77 -1.27 -5.30
C ILE A 55 12.64 -2.19 -5.72
N SER A 56 12.66 -2.61 -6.98
CA SER A 56 11.79 -3.63 -7.57
C SER A 56 12.64 -4.70 -8.22
N ALA A 57 12.17 -5.93 -8.26
CA ALA A 57 12.82 -7.01 -8.99
C ALA A 57 11.79 -7.89 -9.68
N GLU A 58 12.25 -8.57 -10.73
CA GLU A 58 11.46 -9.52 -11.49
C GLU A 58 12.27 -10.81 -11.69
N VAL A 59 11.60 -11.95 -11.54
CA VAL A 59 12.19 -13.25 -11.86
C VAL A 59 11.94 -13.53 -13.34
N ILE A 60 13.01 -13.48 -14.14
CA ILE A 60 12.93 -13.72 -15.58
C ILE A 60 12.85 -15.22 -15.88
N THR A 61 13.69 -16.00 -15.19
CA THR A 61 13.72 -17.45 -15.32
C THR A 61 14.34 -18.10 -14.09
N PHE A 62 14.12 -19.40 -13.94
CA PHE A 62 14.77 -20.20 -12.91
C PHE A 62 15.15 -21.58 -13.44
N LYS A 63 16.18 -22.15 -12.83
CA LYS A 63 16.63 -23.52 -13.10
C LYS A 63 16.81 -24.26 -11.78
N ALA A 64 15.95 -25.24 -11.55
CA ALA A 64 16.03 -26.08 -10.38
C ALA A 64 17.03 -27.23 -10.53
N SER A 65 17.61 -27.63 -9.40
CA SER A 65 18.42 -28.81 -9.18
C SER A 65 18.01 -29.45 -7.85
N ASP A 66 18.62 -30.56 -7.47
CA ASP A 66 18.21 -31.34 -6.29
C ASP A 66 18.40 -30.60 -4.96
N GLU A 67 19.42 -29.74 -4.87
CA GLU A 67 19.79 -29.04 -3.64
C GLU A 67 19.89 -27.50 -3.83
N ALA A 68 19.53 -27.01 -5.02
CA ALA A 68 19.57 -25.57 -5.30
C ALA A 68 18.64 -25.16 -6.45
N VAL A 69 18.23 -23.90 -6.43
CA VAL A 69 17.55 -23.24 -7.54
C VAL A 69 18.37 -22.03 -7.96
N LYS A 70 18.75 -21.96 -9.23
CA LYS A 70 19.37 -20.78 -9.84
C LYS A 70 18.25 -19.87 -10.34
N VAL A 71 18.23 -18.62 -9.89
CA VAL A 71 17.18 -17.65 -10.22
C VAL A 71 17.82 -16.49 -10.95
N HIS A 72 17.30 -16.18 -12.14
CA HIS A 72 17.71 -15.03 -12.93
C HIS A 72 16.81 -13.85 -12.60
N LEU A 73 17.39 -12.83 -11.97
CA LEU A 73 16.67 -11.63 -11.54
C LEU A 73 17.08 -10.42 -12.38
N GLU A 74 16.07 -9.65 -12.77
CA GLU A 74 16.24 -8.26 -13.19
C GLU A 74 15.79 -7.35 -12.05
N VAL A 75 16.73 -6.62 -11.45
CA VAL A 75 16.48 -5.67 -10.37
C VAL A 75 16.51 -4.25 -10.93
N ARG A 76 15.51 -3.45 -10.60
CA ARG A 76 15.41 -2.02 -10.92
C ARG A 76 15.38 -1.21 -9.63
N LYS A 77 16.28 -0.23 -9.52
CA LYS A 77 16.38 0.62 -8.34
C LYS A 77 16.91 2.00 -8.69
N ASP A 78 16.80 2.96 -7.77
CA ASP A 78 17.59 4.18 -7.87
C ASP A 78 19.09 3.84 -7.82
N ALA A 79 19.92 4.56 -8.57
CA ALA A 79 21.35 4.23 -8.72
C ALA A 79 22.06 4.10 -7.37
N ASP A 80 21.77 4.98 -6.41
CA ASP A 80 22.36 4.97 -5.08
C ASP A 80 21.56 4.19 -4.03
N ALA A 81 20.38 3.67 -4.36
CA ALA A 81 19.60 2.85 -3.43
C ALA A 81 20.32 1.53 -3.15
N LYS A 82 20.30 1.11 -1.89
CA LYS A 82 20.78 -0.20 -1.44
C LYS A 82 19.63 -0.98 -0.84
N GLY A 83 19.76 -2.29 -0.83
CA GLY A 83 18.74 -3.15 -0.27
C GLY A 83 18.89 -4.60 -0.67
N TYR A 84 17.85 -5.37 -0.40
CA TYR A 84 17.83 -6.79 -0.64
C TYR A 84 16.47 -7.27 -1.12
N CYS A 85 16.47 -8.39 -1.82
CA CYS A 85 15.26 -9.07 -2.25
C CYS A 85 15.22 -10.48 -1.65
N THR A 86 14.06 -10.85 -1.12
CA THR A 86 13.81 -12.16 -0.52
C THR A 86 13.18 -13.08 -1.54
N ILE A 87 13.75 -14.26 -1.72
CA ILE A 87 13.27 -15.26 -2.67
C ILE A 87 12.98 -16.55 -1.94
N ARG A 88 11.91 -17.21 -2.36
CA ARG A 88 11.46 -18.51 -1.87
C ARG A 88 11.40 -19.53 -3.01
N SER A 89 11.67 -20.79 -2.68
CA SER A 89 11.39 -21.94 -3.53
C SER A 89 10.48 -22.91 -2.79
N LEU A 90 9.48 -23.44 -3.50
CA LEU A 90 8.62 -24.52 -3.02
C LEU A 90 8.95 -25.83 -3.74
N SER A 91 8.69 -26.97 -3.12
CA SER A 91 8.69 -28.29 -3.78
C SER A 91 7.36 -28.56 -4.49
N ALA A 92 7.29 -29.70 -5.19
CA ALA A 92 6.11 -30.10 -5.97
C ALA A 92 4.83 -30.27 -5.13
N ASP A 93 4.97 -30.57 -3.84
CA ASP A 93 3.89 -30.66 -2.84
C ASP A 93 3.56 -29.31 -2.17
N GLY A 94 4.28 -28.24 -2.55
CA GLY A 94 4.08 -26.90 -2.02
C GLY A 94 4.83 -26.60 -0.72
N ALA A 95 5.63 -27.53 -0.19
CA ALA A 95 6.44 -27.26 1.00
C ALA A 95 7.57 -26.26 0.67
N GLU A 96 7.89 -25.38 1.62
CA GLU A 96 9.00 -24.45 1.45
C GLU A 96 10.33 -25.18 1.63
N VAL A 97 11.15 -25.17 0.58
CA VAL A 97 12.43 -25.89 0.55
C VAL A 97 13.63 -24.96 0.53
N GLY A 98 13.43 -23.66 0.33
CA GLY A 98 14.51 -22.69 0.42
C GLY A 98 14.00 -21.27 0.50
N ARG A 99 14.69 -20.46 1.30
CA ARG A 99 14.50 -19.01 1.40
C ARG A 99 15.83 -18.34 1.64
N ALA A 100 16.11 -17.26 0.90
CA ALA A 100 17.30 -16.45 1.12
C ALA A 100 17.07 -15.00 0.69
N ASP A 101 17.85 -14.11 1.32
CA ASP A 101 17.92 -12.70 0.98
C ASP A 101 19.17 -12.44 0.13
N PHE A 102 18.98 -11.75 -1.00
CA PHE A 102 20.05 -11.36 -1.90
C PHE A 102 20.21 -9.85 -1.90
N ARG A 103 21.41 -9.37 -1.53
CA ARG A 103 21.72 -7.93 -1.45
C ARG A 103 22.19 -7.36 -2.79
N PHE A 104 21.80 -6.12 -3.05
CA PHE A 104 22.12 -5.36 -4.26
C PHE A 104 22.65 -3.97 -3.89
N ASP A 105 23.89 -3.90 -3.44
CA ASP A 105 24.51 -2.67 -2.90
C ASP A 105 25.29 -1.85 -3.94
N GLN A 106 25.36 -2.34 -5.18
CA GLN A 106 26.07 -1.72 -6.29
C GLN A 106 25.39 -0.42 -6.77
N ARG A 107 26.19 0.55 -7.23
CA ARG A 107 25.69 1.81 -7.79
C ARG A 107 25.25 1.63 -9.24
N ASP A 108 24.08 1.04 -9.44
CA ASP A 108 23.48 0.80 -10.74
C ASP A 108 21.96 0.93 -10.61
N SER A 109 21.30 1.36 -11.68
CA SER A 109 19.84 1.45 -11.74
C SER A 109 19.18 0.19 -12.27
N ARG A 110 19.92 -0.64 -13.03
CA ARG A 110 19.44 -1.92 -13.57
C ARG A 110 20.48 -3.01 -13.39
N ILE A 111 20.13 -4.06 -12.65
CA ILE A 111 21.03 -5.15 -12.34
C ILE A 111 20.42 -6.45 -12.87
N ASP A 112 21.12 -7.09 -13.79
CA ASP A 112 20.81 -8.44 -14.25
C ASP A 112 21.78 -9.41 -13.57
N LYS A 113 21.24 -10.35 -12.77
CA LYS A 113 22.08 -11.29 -12.02
C LYS A 113 21.40 -12.64 -11.82
N VAL A 114 22.17 -13.69 -11.98
CA VAL A 114 21.79 -15.04 -11.55
C VAL A 114 22.25 -15.26 -10.11
N VAL A 115 21.30 -15.54 -9.22
CA VAL A 115 21.57 -15.90 -7.83
C VAL A 115 21.29 -17.38 -7.62
N THR A 116 21.98 -17.99 -6.65
CA THR A 116 21.78 -19.40 -6.30
C THR A 116 21.15 -19.49 -4.93
N LEU A 117 19.90 -19.96 -4.89
CA LEU A 117 19.17 -20.27 -3.67
C LEU A 117 19.43 -21.73 -3.32
N ARG A 118 20.04 -22.00 -2.16
CA ARG A 118 20.16 -23.39 -1.67
C ARG A 118 18.81 -23.88 -1.18
N THR A 119 18.50 -25.13 -1.48
CA THR A 119 17.26 -25.79 -1.08
C THR A 119 17.54 -27.08 -0.33
N THR A 120 16.67 -27.43 0.61
CA THR A 120 16.73 -28.67 1.39
C THR A 120 16.27 -29.89 0.59
N SER A 121 15.47 -29.68 -0.45
CA SER A 121 15.08 -30.68 -1.45
C SER A 121 14.82 -30.01 -2.80
N ARG A 122 14.45 -30.78 -3.83
CA ARG A 122 14.23 -30.28 -5.19
C ARG A 122 13.09 -29.26 -5.21
N GLY A 123 13.45 -28.00 -5.48
CA GLY A 123 12.50 -26.93 -5.74
C GLY A 123 11.85 -27.02 -7.11
N THR A 124 10.58 -26.62 -7.22
CA THR A 124 9.83 -26.52 -8.47
C THR A 124 9.38 -25.09 -8.79
N SER A 125 9.64 -24.14 -7.90
CA SER A 125 9.33 -22.72 -8.10
C SER A 125 10.48 -21.80 -7.66
N ALA A 126 10.44 -20.56 -8.13
CA ALA A 126 11.27 -19.47 -7.64
C ALA A 126 10.39 -18.21 -7.56
N GLU A 127 9.98 -17.87 -6.34
CA GLU A 127 9.06 -16.78 -6.06
C GLU A 127 9.80 -15.62 -5.39
N LEU A 128 9.63 -14.42 -5.94
CA LEU A 128 10.06 -13.20 -5.29
C LEU A 128 9.02 -12.81 -4.23
N LEU A 129 9.39 -12.85 -2.95
CA LEU A 129 8.50 -12.45 -1.86
C LEU A 129 8.43 -10.94 -1.68
N GLY A 130 9.54 -10.24 -1.94
CA GLY A 130 9.60 -8.80 -1.84
C GLY A 130 11.02 -8.26 -1.95
N CYS A 131 11.12 -6.96 -2.16
CA CYS A 131 12.36 -6.21 -2.11
C CYS A 131 12.23 -5.06 -1.13
N HIS A 132 13.29 -4.85 -0.35
CA HIS A 132 13.36 -3.84 0.70
C HIS A 132 14.59 -2.98 0.49
N ALA A 133 14.40 -1.66 0.53
CA ALA A 133 15.50 -0.71 0.59
C ALA A 133 16.07 -0.65 2.01
N GLY A 134 17.39 -0.61 2.16
CA GLY A 134 18.10 -0.59 3.45
C GLY A 134 19.59 -0.37 3.31
#